data_AF-A0A7L0K2R2-F1
#
_entry.id   AF-A0A7L0K2R2-F1
#
_cell.length_a   1.000
_cell.length_b   1.000
_cell.length_c   1.000
_cell.angle_alpha   90.00
_cell.angle_beta   90.00
_cell.angle_gamma   90.00
#
_symmetry.space_group_name_H-M   'P 1'
#
loop_
_entity.id
_entity.type
_entity.pdbx_description
1 polymer ?
#
loop_
_entity_poly.entity_id
_entity_poly.type
_entity_poly.pdbx_seq_one_letter_code
_entity_poly.pdbx_strand_id
1 'polypeptide(L)'
;CCLGSGLAWEPHSRTVEQVHLQGSLEWMYPVWALHVVLEPNLSSTQHTTLCSKPASDFEGASIYVERAGQLHLVVSEADGARAHPVSCFSAHTPQRVALFLQASPQRGISRRMASFQYELLSNKSAAGPDFKKMALVKAPCRPCDNVELLMAVCSSDFVVKGSIRNVSHDSENHMSQVDVNVQKVCRQKTRIFQQEEASGQWRGPIQTLLQCKVKKGAGDFLFTGSEHYGEAWLGCASWFKDFSFIYQAARERRANPCEFQLN
;
A
#
# COMPACT_ATOMS: atom_id res chain seq x y z
N CYS A 1 -5.17 10.36 19.69
CA CYS A 1 -3.82 10.94 19.46
C CYS A 1 -3.39 10.59 18.05
N CYS A 2 -3.30 11.56 17.14
CA CYS A 2 -2.77 11.31 15.80
C CYS A 2 -1.24 11.37 15.88
N LEU A 3 -0.55 10.25 15.65
CA LEU A 3 0.90 10.26 15.46
C LEU A 3 1.18 10.78 14.05
N GLY A 4 1.75 11.99 13.96
CA GLY A 4 2.26 12.52 12.70
C GLY A 4 3.52 11.76 12.29
N SER A 5 3.52 11.19 11.08
CA SER A 5 4.72 10.59 10.48
C SER A 5 5.65 11.71 10.00
N GLY A 6 6.64 12.05 10.82
CA GLY A 6 7.71 12.98 10.44
C GLY A 6 8.70 12.30 9.49
N LEU A 7 8.94 12.88 8.33
CA LEU A 7 10.03 12.50 7.43
C LEU A 7 11.33 13.13 7.95
N ALA A 8 12.33 12.33 8.26
CA ALA A 8 13.70 12.82 8.48
C ALA A 8 14.36 13.06 7.11
N TRP A 9 14.55 14.32 6.74
CA TRP A 9 15.22 14.72 5.49
C TRP A 9 16.75 14.68 5.69
N GLU A 10 17.46 13.87 4.92
CA GLU A 10 18.93 13.96 4.80
C GLU A 10 19.35 14.72 3.51
N PRO A 11 19.99 15.90 3.62
CA PRO A 11 20.21 16.82 2.50
C PRO A 11 21.17 16.35 1.40
N HIS A 12 21.78 15.17 1.52
CA HIS A 12 22.80 14.67 0.58
C HIS A 12 22.37 13.41 -0.19
N SER A 13 21.18 12.87 0.04
CA SER A 13 20.69 11.73 -0.73
C SER A 13 20.17 12.21 -2.09
N ARG A 14 20.79 11.76 -3.19
CA ARG A 14 20.26 11.92 -4.56
C ARG A 14 19.11 10.94 -4.84
N THR A 15 18.41 10.51 -3.79
CA THR A 15 17.36 9.50 -3.86
C THR A 15 16.04 10.21 -4.09
N VAL A 16 15.42 9.97 -5.24
CA VAL A 16 14.05 10.41 -5.48
C VAL A 16 13.14 9.50 -4.66
N GLU A 17 12.64 9.98 -3.53
CA GLU A 17 11.66 9.25 -2.74
C GLU A 17 10.25 9.53 -3.28
N GLN A 18 9.54 8.48 -3.69
CA GLN A 18 8.12 8.60 -3.99
C GLN A 18 7.37 8.76 -2.67
N VAL A 19 6.81 9.95 -2.43
CA VAL A 19 6.05 10.26 -1.22
C VAL A 19 4.58 9.92 -1.46
N HIS A 20 4.11 8.84 -0.85
CA HIS A 20 2.69 8.59 -0.64
C HIS A 20 2.28 9.17 0.71
N LEU A 21 1.25 10.03 0.71
CA LEU A 21 0.69 10.59 1.93
C LEU A 21 -0.30 9.59 2.52
N GLN A 22 0.15 8.83 3.51
CA GLN A 22 -0.61 7.77 4.16
C GLN A 22 -0.75 8.00 5.67
N GLY A 23 -1.79 7.41 6.27
CA GLY A 23 -2.01 7.46 7.70
C GLY A 23 -3.10 6.51 8.18
N SER A 24 -3.31 6.49 9.50
CA SER A 24 -4.37 5.73 10.14
C SER A 24 -5.17 6.59 11.11
N LEU A 25 -6.41 6.19 11.36
CA LEU A 25 -7.28 6.78 12.35
C LEU A 25 -7.94 5.65 13.15
N GLU A 26 -7.85 5.77 14.47
CA GLU A 26 -8.49 4.86 15.41
C GLU A 26 -9.45 5.65 16.32
N TRP A 27 -10.73 5.31 16.26
CA TRP A 27 -11.77 5.93 17.08
C TRP A 27 -12.40 4.91 18.02
N MET A 28 -11.97 4.95 19.28
CA MET A 28 -12.47 4.09 20.34
C MET A 28 -13.77 4.64 20.93
N TYR A 29 -14.74 3.75 21.16
CA TYR A 29 -16.06 4.10 21.69
C TYR A 29 -16.73 5.23 20.88
N PRO A 30 -17.02 5.02 19.58
CA PRO A 30 -17.60 6.05 18.73
C PRO A 30 -18.89 6.62 19.31
N VAL A 31 -18.93 7.94 19.46
CA VAL A 31 -20.10 8.70 19.88
C VAL A 31 -20.26 9.93 19.00
N TRP A 32 -21.49 10.18 18.53
CA TRP A 32 -21.82 11.36 17.70
C TRP A 32 -21.16 11.29 16.31
N ALA A 33 -20.27 12.23 15.97
CA ALA A 33 -19.62 12.29 14.66
C ALA A 33 -18.23 12.94 14.73
N LEU A 34 -17.36 12.58 13.80
CA LEU A 34 -16.06 13.21 13.57
C LEU A 34 -15.99 13.78 12.15
N HIS A 35 -15.39 14.97 12.02
CA HIS A 35 -15.05 15.57 10.74
C HIS A 35 -13.52 15.62 10.62
N VAL A 36 -12.98 14.82 9.70
CA VAL A 36 -11.55 14.66 9.49
C VAL A 36 -11.19 15.37 8.20
N VAL A 37 -10.36 16.41 8.31
CA VAL A 37 -9.91 17.20 7.18
C VAL A 37 -8.44 16.89 6.91
N LEU A 38 -8.15 16.49 5.68
CA LEU A 38 -6.82 16.23 5.18
C LEU A 38 -6.43 17.35 4.21
N GLU A 39 -5.40 18.10 4.57
CA GLU A 39 -4.88 19.23 3.78
C GLU A 39 -3.44 18.92 3.36
N PRO A 40 -3.24 18.21 2.25
CA PRO A 40 -1.89 17.89 1.81
C PRO A 40 -1.23 19.17 1.28
N ASN A 41 -0.03 19.48 1.76
CA ASN A 41 0.76 20.63 1.29
C ASN A 41 1.36 20.32 -0.09
N LEU A 42 0.50 20.21 -1.09
CA LEU A 42 0.89 19.94 -2.48
C LEU A 42 1.02 21.27 -3.21
N SER A 43 2.20 21.51 -3.76
CA SER A 43 2.49 22.69 -4.61
C SER A 43 1.74 22.69 -5.95
N SER A 44 0.88 21.69 -6.21
CA SER A 44 0.20 21.50 -7.49
C SER A 44 -1.33 21.47 -7.37
N THR A 45 -2.02 22.03 -8.37
CA THR A 45 -3.49 22.05 -8.52
C THR A 45 -4.08 20.71 -8.97
N GLN A 46 -3.47 19.60 -8.57
CA GLN A 46 -3.82 18.25 -9.05
C GLN A 46 -5.02 17.67 -8.29
N HIS A 47 -5.83 16.87 -8.98
CA HIS A 47 -6.92 16.14 -8.32
C HIS A 47 -6.37 15.20 -7.25
N THR A 48 -6.85 15.35 -6.03
CA THR A 48 -6.48 14.50 -4.89
C THR A 48 -7.54 13.42 -4.73
N THR A 49 -7.12 12.16 -4.79
CA THR A 49 -7.97 11.01 -4.49
C THR A 49 -7.61 10.46 -3.13
N LEU A 50 -8.58 10.31 -2.23
CA LEU A 50 -8.40 9.62 -0.96
C LEU A 50 -8.96 8.21 -1.09
N CYS A 51 -8.14 7.23 -0.74
CA CYS A 51 -8.53 5.84 -0.67
C CYS A 51 -8.45 5.39 0.79
N SER A 52 -9.56 4.85 1.31
CA SER A 52 -9.65 4.37 2.69
C SER A 52 -9.88 2.86 2.74
N LYS A 53 -9.16 2.18 3.62
CA LYS A 53 -9.34 0.76 3.92
C LYS A 53 -9.76 0.59 5.38
N PRO A 54 -10.99 0.11 5.66
CA PRO A 54 -11.40 -0.19 7.03
C PRO A 54 -10.60 -1.37 7.58
N ALA A 55 -10.33 -1.36 8.88
CA ALA A 55 -9.78 -2.51 9.58
C ALA A 55 -10.82 -3.64 9.64
N SER A 56 -10.36 -4.87 9.88
CA SER A 56 -11.24 -6.04 9.99
C SER A 56 -12.17 -6.02 11.19
N ASP A 57 -11.83 -5.23 12.21
CA ASP A 57 -12.60 -5.02 13.42
C ASP A 57 -13.31 -3.66 13.44
N PHE A 58 -13.43 -3.00 12.28
CA PHE A 58 -14.13 -1.73 12.15
C PHE A 58 -15.60 -1.86 12.55
N GLU A 59 -15.99 -1.21 13.64
CA GLU A 59 -17.33 -1.28 14.22
C GLU A 59 -17.74 0.07 14.84
N GLY A 60 -19.04 0.33 14.87
CA GLY A 60 -19.62 1.45 15.62
C GLY A 60 -19.65 2.78 14.88
N ALA A 61 -19.25 2.82 13.60
CA ALA A 61 -19.38 4.03 12.78
C ALA A 61 -19.57 3.70 11.29
N SER A 62 -19.99 4.70 10.52
CA SER A 62 -19.98 4.71 9.05
C SER A 62 -19.19 5.91 8.55
N ILE A 63 -18.52 5.76 7.41
CA ILE A 63 -17.65 6.79 6.81
C ILE A 63 -18.34 7.37 5.57
N TYR A 64 -18.42 8.69 5.51
CA TYR A 64 -19.03 9.46 4.44
C TYR A 64 -18.06 10.49 3.86
N VAL A 65 -18.32 10.87 2.61
CA VAL A 65 -17.62 11.94 1.91
C VAL A 65 -18.60 12.97 1.39
N GLU A 66 -18.23 14.24 1.42
CA GLU A 66 -19.05 15.29 0.82
C GLU A 66 -18.79 15.41 -0.68
N ARG A 67 -19.87 15.38 -1.46
CA ARG A 67 -19.86 15.62 -2.91
C ARG A 67 -21.02 16.54 -3.27
N ALA A 68 -20.71 17.66 -3.91
CA ALA A 68 -21.73 18.65 -4.33
C ALA A 68 -22.71 19.05 -3.20
N GLY A 69 -22.22 19.18 -1.96
CA GLY A 69 -23.02 19.54 -0.78
C GLY A 69 -23.84 18.40 -0.18
N GLN A 70 -23.64 17.15 -0.61
CA GLN A 70 -24.32 15.97 -0.08
C GLN A 70 -23.32 14.94 0.46
N LEU A 71 -23.68 14.26 1.54
CA LEU A 71 -22.88 13.17 2.12
C LEU A 71 -23.17 11.86 1.40
N HIS A 72 -22.12 11.21 0.89
CA HIS A 72 -22.16 9.90 0.26
C HIS A 72 -21.45 8.87 1.12
N LEU A 73 -22.10 7.73 1.37
CA LEU A 73 -21.55 6.61 2.12
C LEU A 73 -20.40 5.95 1.36
N VAL A 74 -19.25 5.80 2.03
CA VAL A 74 -18.05 5.15 1.50
C VAL A 74 -17.79 3.82 2.20
N VAL A 75 -17.95 3.79 3.53
CA VAL A 75 -17.81 2.57 4.34
C VAL A 75 -19.02 2.46 5.26
N SER A 76 -19.72 1.33 5.17
CA SER A 76 -20.87 0.98 5.99
C SER A 76 -20.45 0.08 7.15
N GLU A 77 -20.99 0.31 8.35
CA GLU A 77 -20.85 -0.62 9.48
C GLU A 77 -21.41 -2.02 9.13
N ALA A 78 -22.56 -2.07 8.45
CA ALA A 78 -23.27 -3.32 8.15
C ALA A 78 -22.51 -4.23 7.16
N ASP A 79 -21.63 -3.64 6.36
CA ASP A 79 -20.81 -4.35 5.37
C ASP A 79 -19.42 -4.72 5.93
N GLY A 80 -19.13 -4.32 7.17
CA GLY A 80 -17.81 -4.33 7.82
C GLY A 80 -17.08 -5.69 7.91
N ALA A 81 -17.73 -6.80 7.56
CA ALA A 81 -17.12 -8.13 7.56
C ALA A 81 -17.03 -8.80 6.18
N ARG A 82 -17.73 -8.30 5.14
CA ARG A 82 -18.00 -9.10 3.93
C ARG A 82 -17.25 -8.71 2.65
N ALA A 83 -16.51 -7.61 2.62
CA ALA A 83 -15.78 -7.28 1.39
C ALA A 83 -14.50 -6.44 1.52
N HIS A 84 -14.09 -5.98 2.71
CA HIS A 84 -12.92 -5.10 2.96
C HIS A 84 -12.39 -4.28 1.75
N PRO A 85 -13.23 -3.62 0.93
CA PRO A 85 -12.75 -3.11 -0.32
C PRO A 85 -12.16 -1.74 -0.04
N VAL A 86 -10.92 -1.53 -0.46
CA VAL A 86 -10.34 -0.19 -0.50
C VAL A 86 -11.31 0.71 -1.28
N SER A 87 -11.80 1.75 -0.62
CA SER A 87 -12.80 2.64 -1.19
C SER A 87 -12.16 3.98 -1.50
N CYS A 88 -12.14 4.32 -2.79
CA CYS A 88 -11.47 5.51 -3.31
C CYS A 88 -12.48 6.57 -3.74
N PHE A 89 -12.19 7.82 -3.41
CA PHE A 89 -12.96 8.97 -3.84
C PHE A 89 -12.05 10.13 -4.23
N SER A 90 -12.36 10.76 -5.36
CA SER A 90 -11.67 11.96 -5.82
C SER A 90 -12.34 13.21 -5.23
N ALA A 91 -11.52 14.08 -4.65
CA ALA A 91 -11.94 15.35 -4.10
C ALA A 91 -12.21 16.37 -5.21
N HIS A 92 -13.24 17.18 -5.03
CA HIS A 92 -13.55 18.30 -5.92
C HIS A 92 -12.56 19.45 -5.76
N THR A 93 -12.19 19.75 -4.52
CA THR A 93 -11.16 20.73 -4.18
C THR A 93 -9.83 20.02 -3.99
N PRO A 94 -8.83 20.28 -4.85
CA PRO A 94 -7.57 19.53 -4.86
C PRO A 94 -6.77 19.65 -3.55
N GLN A 95 -6.93 20.74 -2.81
CA GLN A 95 -6.13 21.04 -1.62
C GLN A 95 -6.77 20.60 -0.28
N ARG A 96 -8.01 20.12 -0.29
CA ARG A 96 -8.73 19.74 0.93
C ARG A 96 -9.64 18.56 0.68
N VAL A 97 -9.45 17.50 1.47
CA VAL A 97 -10.30 16.31 1.46
C VAL A 97 -10.92 16.13 2.83
N ALA A 98 -12.24 15.92 2.88
CA ALA A 98 -12.98 15.76 4.12
C ALA A 98 -13.63 14.37 4.21
N LEU A 99 -13.47 13.73 5.35
CA LEU A 99 -14.20 12.52 5.76
C LEU A 99 -15.12 12.87 6.92
N PHE A 100 -16.35 12.37 6.86
CA PHE A 100 -17.33 12.50 7.94
C PHE A 100 -17.60 11.11 8.49
N LEU A 101 -17.25 10.88 9.75
CA LEU A 101 -17.55 9.64 10.43
C LEU A 101 -18.76 9.85 11.31
N GLN A 102 -19.77 9.01 11.17
CA GLN A 102 -20.97 9.05 12.00
C GLN A 102 -21.02 7.80 12.86
N ALA A 103 -21.11 7.96 14.18
CA ALA A 103 -21.25 6.86 15.10
C ALA A 103 -22.61 6.20 14.95
N SER A 104 -22.62 4.87 14.96
CA SER A 104 -23.84 4.08 14.92
C SER A 104 -24.50 4.02 16.30
N PRO A 105 -25.84 4.07 16.38
CA PRO A 105 -26.57 4.00 17.65
C PRO A 105 -26.16 2.78 18.48
N GLN A 106 -25.73 3.00 19.73
CA GLN A 106 -25.31 1.92 20.63
C GLN A 106 -26.45 1.49 21.55
N ARG A 107 -26.68 0.18 21.69
CA ARG A 107 -27.63 -0.38 22.69
C ARG A 107 -26.92 -1.06 23.88
N GLY A 108 -25.69 -0.65 24.21
CA GLY A 108 -24.89 -1.24 25.28
C GLY A 108 -23.56 -0.51 25.53
N ILE A 109 -22.70 -1.09 26.36
CA ILE A 109 -21.35 -0.55 26.71
C ILE A 109 -20.24 -1.40 26.05
N SER A 110 -20.59 -2.14 24.99
CA SER A 110 -19.62 -2.95 24.25
C SER A 110 -18.47 -2.07 23.74
N ARG A 111 -17.25 -2.59 23.83
CA ARG A 111 -16.10 -1.95 23.20
C ARG A 111 -16.26 -2.08 21.70
N ARG A 112 -16.36 -0.95 21.01
CA ARG A 112 -16.38 -0.84 19.55
C ARG A 112 -15.26 0.10 19.12
N MET A 113 -14.66 -0.18 17.97
CA MET A 113 -13.57 0.62 17.43
C MET A 113 -13.80 0.86 15.94
N ALA A 114 -13.87 2.12 15.55
CA ALA A 114 -13.87 2.51 14.15
C ALA A 114 -12.43 2.86 13.75
N SER A 115 -11.73 1.89 13.19
CA SER A 115 -10.33 2.00 12.75
C SER A 115 -10.20 1.83 11.22
N PHE A 116 -9.48 2.75 10.57
CA PHE A 116 -9.22 2.65 9.14
C PHE A 116 -7.87 3.28 8.78
N GLN A 117 -7.30 2.80 7.68
CA GLN A 117 -6.11 3.37 7.06
C GLN A 117 -6.50 4.16 5.82
N TYR A 118 -5.73 5.17 5.48
CA TYR A 118 -6.00 6.03 4.33
C TYR A 118 -4.74 6.42 3.58
N GLU A 119 -4.89 6.61 2.27
CA GLU A 119 -3.83 7.05 1.36
C GLU A 119 -4.36 8.13 0.42
N LEU A 120 -3.58 9.21 0.27
CA LEU A 120 -3.85 10.30 -0.65
C LEU A 120 -2.99 10.13 -1.90
N LEU A 121 -3.65 10.08 -3.06
CA LEU A 121 -3.06 9.96 -4.37
C LEU A 121 -3.22 11.29 -5.13
N SER A 122 -2.10 11.90 -5.52
CA SER A 122 -2.09 13.07 -6.40
C SER A 122 -2.12 12.60 -7.84
N ASN A 123 -3.17 12.94 -8.59
CA ASN A 123 -3.36 12.46 -9.95
C ASN A 123 -3.16 13.57 -10.99
N LYS A 124 -2.36 13.30 -12.03
CA LYS A 124 -2.20 14.13 -13.24
C LYS A 124 -3.27 13.88 -14.31
N SER A 125 -4.11 12.85 -14.17
CA SER A 125 -5.05 12.40 -15.21
C SER A 125 -6.43 12.07 -14.65
N ALA A 126 -7.39 12.98 -14.85
CA ALA A 126 -8.79 12.80 -14.47
C ALA A 126 -9.55 11.79 -15.36
N ALA A 127 -10.67 11.28 -14.78
CA ALA A 127 -11.87 10.69 -15.40
C ALA A 127 -11.98 9.14 -15.48
N GLY A 128 -13.02 8.63 -14.78
CA GLY A 128 -13.59 7.29 -14.99
C GLY A 128 -14.35 6.73 -13.77
N PRO A 129 -15.60 6.23 -13.85
CA PRO A 129 -16.31 5.66 -12.70
C PRO A 129 -15.74 4.31 -12.19
N ASP A 130 -14.79 3.72 -12.92
CA ASP A 130 -14.11 2.46 -12.60
C ASP A 130 -12.89 2.61 -11.65
N PHE A 131 -12.89 3.65 -10.80
CA PHE A 131 -11.87 3.83 -9.76
C PHE A 131 -11.85 2.70 -8.71
N LYS A 132 -12.86 1.81 -8.68
CA LYS A 132 -12.90 0.62 -7.81
C LYS A 132 -11.76 -0.38 -8.05
N LYS A 133 -10.96 -0.22 -9.11
CA LYS A 133 -9.86 -1.14 -9.45
C LYS A 133 -8.53 -0.48 -9.89
N MET A 134 -8.39 0.85 -9.90
CA MET A 134 -7.47 1.48 -10.87
C MET A 134 -6.40 2.47 -10.38
N ALA A 135 -6.14 2.66 -9.09
CA ALA A 135 -5.14 3.65 -8.65
C ALA A 135 -4.00 3.15 -7.75
N LEU A 136 -4.02 1.89 -7.29
CA LEU A 136 -2.97 1.36 -6.42
C LEU A 136 -1.93 0.48 -7.13
N VAL A 137 -2.28 -0.22 -8.21
CA VAL A 137 -1.29 -1.00 -9.00
C VAL A 137 -1.66 -1.01 -10.48
N LYS A 138 -1.17 -0.02 -11.24
CA LYS A 138 -0.95 -0.18 -12.69
C LYS A 138 0.50 -0.60 -12.95
N ALA A 139 1.05 -1.52 -12.16
CA ALA A 139 2.18 -2.29 -12.64
C ALA A 139 1.63 -3.23 -13.73
N PRO A 140 1.99 -3.06 -15.01
CA PRO A 140 1.61 -4.03 -16.02
C PRO A 140 2.12 -5.41 -15.58
N CYS A 141 1.35 -6.47 -15.80
CA CYS A 141 1.75 -7.85 -15.49
C CYS A 141 2.89 -8.39 -16.41
N ARG A 142 3.72 -7.50 -16.93
CA ARG A 142 4.92 -7.85 -17.68
C ARG A 142 6.12 -7.92 -16.72
N PRO A 143 7.11 -8.76 -17.01
CA PRO A 143 8.40 -8.67 -16.34
C PRO A 143 9.00 -7.27 -16.48
N CYS A 144 9.63 -6.79 -15.42
CA CYS A 144 10.39 -5.54 -15.46
C CYS A 144 11.63 -5.70 -16.35
N ASP A 145 11.97 -4.67 -17.10
CA ASP A 145 13.22 -4.63 -17.85
C ASP A 145 14.42 -4.36 -16.92
N ASN A 146 15.64 -4.41 -17.45
CA ASN A 146 16.86 -4.22 -16.66
C ASN A 146 16.93 -2.84 -15.98
N VAL A 147 16.45 -1.79 -16.64
CA VAL A 147 16.49 -0.42 -16.10
C VAL A 147 15.43 -0.27 -15.01
N GLU A 148 14.22 -0.77 -15.26
CA GLU A 148 13.13 -0.80 -14.28
C GLU A 148 13.52 -1.58 -13.02
N LEU A 149 14.16 -2.73 -13.19
CA LEU A 149 14.61 -3.57 -12.08
C LEU A 149 15.69 -2.86 -11.24
N LEU A 150 16.67 -2.21 -11.89
CA LEU A 150 17.70 -1.43 -11.19
C LEU A 150 17.10 -0.25 -10.43
N MET A 151 16.13 0.46 -11.03
CA MET A 151 15.43 1.56 -10.37
C MET A 151 14.56 1.07 -9.21
N ALA A 152 13.84 -0.04 -9.37
CA ALA A 152 12.94 -0.59 -8.37
C ALA A 152 13.66 -0.89 -7.04
N VAL A 153 14.87 -1.44 -7.10
CA VAL A 153 15.69 -1.68 -5.90
C VAL A 153 15.98 -0.39 -5.10
N CYS A 154 16.06 0.74 -5.78
CA CYS A 154 16.41 2.03 -5.18
C CYS A 154 15.19 2.81 -4.69
N SER A 155 14.02 2.62 -5.30
CA SER A 155 12.82 3.43 -5.02
C SER A 155 11.70 2.67 -4.32
N SER A 156 11.76 1.33 -4.26
CA SER A 156 10.73 0.52 -3.60
C SER A 156 10.71 0.69 -2.08
N ASP A 157 9.52 0.56 -1.50
CA ASP A 157 9.31 0.58 -0.05
C ASP A 157 9.91 -0.68 0.60
N PHE A 158 9.94 -1.78 -0.14
CA PHE A 158 10.60 -3.01 0.26
C PHE A 158 11.41 -3.65 -0.87
N VAL A 159 12.48 -4.33 -0.46
CA VAL A 159 13.32 -5.17 -1.30
C VAL A 159 13.72 -6.39 -0.48
N VAL A 160 13.32 -7.58 -0.93
CA VAL A 160 13.59 -8.84 -0.22
C VAL A 160 14.08 -9.92 -1.18
N LYS A 161 15.04 -10.73 -0.72
CA LYS A 161 15.46 -11.98 -1.36
C LYS A 161 14.77 -13.14 -0.67
N GLY A 162 14.13 -14.02 -1.43
CA GLY A 162 13.46 -15.18 -0.87
C GLY A 162 12.93 -16.15 -1.92
N SER A 163 12.21 -17.17 -1.46
CA SER A 163 11.59 -18.18 -2.33
C SER A 163 10.08 -18.24 -2.12
N ILE A 164 9.35 -18.63 -3.18
CA ILE A 164 7.89 -18.73 -3.14
C ILE A 164 7.50 -20.00 -2.38
N ARG A 165 6.90 -19.84 -1.20
CA ARG A 165 6.38 -20.94 -0.40
C ARG A 165 5.07 -21.45 -0.99
N ASN A 166 4.14 -20.53 -1.22
CA ASN A 166 2.79 -20.81 -1.68
C ASN A 166 2.24 -19.63 -2.51
N VAL A 167 1.25 -19.91 -3.36
CA VAL A 167 0.46 -18.90 -4.06
C VAL A 167 -1.00 -19.25 -3.89
N SER A 168 -1.80 -18.30 -3.38
CA SER A 168 -3.25 -18.41 -3.31
C SER A 168 -3.90 -17.38 -4.23
N HIS A 169 -5.08 -17.73 -4.75
CA HIS A 169 -5.83 -16.90 -5.68
C HIS A 169 -7.19 -16.58 -5.06
N ASP A 170 -7.51 -15.30 -5.02
CA ASP A 170 -8.81 -14.79 -4.60
C ASP A 170 -9.55 -14.26 -5.83
N SER A 171 -10.46 -15.08 -6.37
CA SER A 171 -11.25 -14.71 -7.54
C SER A 171 -12.27 -13.61 -7.25
N GLU A 172 -12.75 -13.50 -6.01
CA GLU A 172 -13.74 -12.49 -5.62
C GLU A 172 -13.10 -11.11 -5.66
N ASN A 173 -11.94 -10.97 -5.03
CA ASN A 173 -11.20 -9.71 -4.98
C ASN A 173 -10.30 -9.47 -6.21
N HIS A 174 -10.21 -10.43 -7.14
CA HIS A 174 -9.33 -10.39 -8.31
C HIS A 174 -7.84 -10.24 -7.94
N MET A 175 -7.46 -10.84 -6.81
CA MET A 175 -6.14 -10.74 -6.21
C MET A 175 -5.46 -12.11 -6.15
N SER A 176 -4.14 -12.08 -6.01
CA SER A 176 -3.32 -13.26 -5.72
C SER A 176 -2.32 -12.91 -4.65
N GLN A 177 -2.17 -13.80 -3.68
CA GLN A 177 -1.21 -13.66 -2.60
C GLN A 177 -0.07 -14.64 -2.82
N VAL A 178 1.15 -14.12 -2.74
CA VAL A 178 2.39 -14.89 -2.81
C VAL A 178 3.00 -14.94 -1.42
N ASP A 179 3.00 -16.10 -0.79
CA ASP A 179 3.66 -16.30 0.50
C ASP A 179 5.15 -16.54 0.26
N VAL A 180 5.98 -15.64 0.78
CA VAL A 180 7.44 -15.69 0.58
C VAL A 180 8.14 -16.16 1.85
N ASN A 181 9.06 -17.10 1.69
CA ASN A 181 10.08 -17.39 2.70
C ASN A 181 11.26 -16.46 2.45
N VAL A 182 11.45 -15.48 3.33
CA VAL A 182 12.44 -14.42 3.17
C VAL A 182 13.77 -14.90 3.74
N GLN A 183 14.79 -14.88 2.88
CA GLN A 183 16.16 -15.19 3.28
C GLN A 183 16.90 -13.94 3.73
N LYS A 184 16.62 -12.81 3.09
CA LYS A 184 17.23 -11.52 3.41
C LYS A 184 16.26 -10.38 3.13
N VAL A 185 16.09 -9.51 4.12
CA VAL A 185 15.45 -8.21 3.93
C VAL A 185 16.54 -7.19 3.62
N CYS A 186 16.53 -6.67 2.40
CA CYS A 186 17.48 -5.64 1.97
C CYS A 186 16.97 -4.23 2.33
N ARG A 187 15.64 -4.04 2.23
CA ARG A 187 14.93 -2.81 2.60
C ARG A 187 13.49 -3.17 2.97
N GLN A 188 12.95 -2.51 4.00
CA GLN A 188 11.50 -2.42 4.24
C GLN A 188 11.25 -1.16 5.06
N LYS A 189 10.26 -0.33 4.67
CA LYS A 189 9.90 0.89 5.41
C LYS A 189 9.21 0.56 6.72
N THR A 190 8.25 -0.35 6.71
CA THR A 190 7.62 -0.88 7.92
C THR A 190 7.91 -2.38 8.08
N ARG A 191 7.39 -3.00 9.14
CA ARG A 191 7.62 -4.42 9.47
C ARG A 191 6.62 -5.35 8.75
N ILE A 192 6.52 -5.22 7.43
CA ILE A 192 5.66 -6.08 6.59
C ILE A 192 6.16 -7.53 6.52
N PHE A 193 7.48 -7.75 6.60
CA PHE A 193 8.08 -9.06 6.74
C PHE A 193 8.57 -9.23 8.17
N GLN A 194 8.19 -10.33 8.81
CA GLN A 194 8.46 -10.58 10.23
C GLN A 194 9.12 -11.92 10.42
N GLN A 195 9.93 -12.01 11.47
CA GLN A 195 10.55 -13.25 11.90
C GLN A 195 9.55 -14.06 12.73
N GLU A 196 9.28 -15.28 12.34
CA GLU A 196 8.45 -16.22 13.12
C GLU A 196 9.22 -16.64 14.38
N GLU A 197 8.70 -16.33 15.56
CA GLU A 197 9.39 -16.51 16.85
C GLU A 197 9.85 -17.97 17.07
N ALA A 198 9.06 -18.95 16.65
CA ALA A 198 9.35 -20.36 16.87
C ALA A 198 10.43 -20.92 15.93
N SER A 199 10.52 -20.43 14.70
CA SER A 199 11.42 -21.00 13.68
C SER A 199 12.61 -20.10 13.35
N GLY A 200 12.57 -18.83 13.77
CA GLY A 200 13.51 -17.81 13.36
C GLY A 200 13.44 -17.47 11.86
N GLN A 201 12.49 -18.03 11.11
CA GLN A 201 12.36 -17.80 9.67
C GLN A 201 11.60 -16.50 9.40
N TRP A 202 12.12 -15.70 8.48
CA TRP A 202 11.42 -14.50 8.02
C TRP A 202 10.37 -14.86 6.98
N ARG A 203 9.15 -14.34 7.14
CA ARG A 203 8.04 -14.60 6.24
C ARG A 203 7.20 -13.35 6.04
N GLY A 204 6.47 -13.33 4.92
CA GLY A 204 5.41 -12.34 4.70
C GLY A 204 4.68 -12.58 3.38
N PRO A 205 3.41 -12.16 3.30
CA PRO A 205 2.63 -12.21 2.08
C PRO A 205 2.96 -11.02 1.16
N ILE A 206 2.90 -11.24 -0.15
CA ILE A 206 2.98 -10.18 -1.17
C ILE A 206 1.74 -10.28 -2.07
N GLN A 207 1.01 -9.18 -2.20
CA GLN A 207 -0.20 -9.06 -3.00
C GLN A 207 0.14 -8.71 -4.46
N THR A 208 -0.59 -9.30 -5.41
CA THR A 208 -0.52 -8.99 -6.84
C THR A 208 -1.86 -9.23 -7.53
N LEU A 209 -2.04 -8.74 -8.75
CA LEU A 209 -3.28 -8.90 -9.50
C LEU A 209 -3.44 -10.33 -10.00
N LEU A 210 -4.65 -10.88 -9.91
CA LEU A 210 -4.96 -12.23 -10.40
C LEU A 210 -4.64 -12.40 -11.89
N GLN A 211 -4.82 -11.34 -12.68
CA GLN A 211 -4.52 -11.34 -14.12
C GLN A 211 -3.03 -11.53 -14.43
N CYS A 212 -2.13 -11.34 -13.46
CA CYS A 212 -0.71 -11.60 -13.62
C CYS A 212 -0.37 -13.10 -13.59
N LYS A 213 -1.34 -13.96 -13.20
CA LYS A 213 -1.24 -15.43 -13.26
C LYS A 213 0.04 -15.97 -12.62
N VAL A 214 0.42 -15.39 -11.48
CA VAL A 214 1.62 -15.79 -10.76
C VAL A 214 1.51 -17.25 -10.31
N LYS A 215 2.61 -17.97 -10.40
CA LYS A 215 2.72 -19.38 -10.01
C LYS A 215 3.94 -19.56 -9.13
N LYS A 216 3.91 -20.63 -8.33
CA LYS A 216 5.08 -21.04 -7.56
C LYS A 216 6.21 -21.44 -8.51
N GLY A 217 7.29 -20.64 -8.50
CA GLY A 217 8.56 -20.95 -9.15
C GLY A 217 9.53 -21.59 -8.15
N ALA A 218 10.45 -22.41 -8.65
CA ALA A 218 11.60 -22.90 -7.87
C ALA A 218 12.68 -21.80 -7.77
N GLY A 219 13.57 -21.90 -6.78
CA GLY A 219 14.72 -20.99 -6.64
C GLY A 219 14.46 -19.69 -5.89
N ASP A 220 15.49 -18.85 -5.88
CA ASP A 220 15.50 -17.57 -5.18
C ASP A 220 15.16 -16.42 -6.12
N PHE A 221 14.28 -15.54 -5.65
CA PHE A 221 13.80 -14.36 -6.34
C PHE A 221 14.17 -13.11 -5.55
N LEU A 222 14.37 -12.02 -6.27
CA LEU A 222 14.33 -10.68 -5.73
C LEU A 222 12.92 -10.15 -5.90
N PHE A 223 12.28 -9.75 -4.81
CA PHE A 223 10.98 -9.09 -4.81
C PHE A 223 11.15 -7.63 -4.40
N THR A 224 10.55 -6.74 -5.17
CA THR A 224 10.50 -5.30 -4.92
C THR A 224 9.06 -4.83 -5.04
N GLY A 225 8.70 -3.78 -4.32
CA GLY A 225 7.34 -3.28 -4.38
C GLY A 225 7.07 -2.08 -3.49
N SER A 226 5.80 -1.72 -3.43
CA SER A 226 5.28 -0.66 -2.56
C SER A 226 4.50 -1.26 -1.40
N GLU A 227 4.41 -0.51 -0.33
CA GLU A 227 3.55 -0.83 0.80
C GLU A 227 2.28 0.00 0.70
N HIS A 228 1.13 -0.66 0.78
CA HIS A 228 -0.17 0.00 0.85
C HIS A 228 -1.01 -0.62 1.95
N TYR A 229 -1.54 0.22 2.83
CA TYR A 229 -2.33 -0.20 3.99
C TYR A 229 -1.68 -1.27 4.89
N GLY A 230 -0.35 -1.24 5.03
CA GLY A 230 0.42 -2.25 5.77
C GLY A 230 0.56 -3.60 5.04
N GLU A 231 0.19 -3.66 3.77
CA GLU A 231 0.34 -4.83 2.90
C GLU A 231 1.43 -4.59 1.86
N ALA A 232 2.22 -5.63 1.57
CA ALA A 232 3.23 -5.58 0.52
C ALA A 232 2.57 -5.82 -0.84
N TRP A 233 2.75 -4.89 -1.78
CA TRP A 233 2.25 -5.03 -3.16
C TRP A 233 3.41 -5.21 -4.13
N LEU A 234 3.31 -6.23 -4.98
CA LEU A 234 4.37 -6.60 -5.90
C LEU A 234 4.56 -5.53 -6.99
N GLY A 235 5.78 -4.98 -7.09
CA GLY A 235 6.23 -4.13 -8.18
C GLY A 235 6.99 -4.94 -9.23
N CYS A 236 8.25 -5.27 -8.95
CA CYS A 236 9.07 -6.15 -9.80
C CYS A 236 9.45 -7.44 -9.05
N ALA A 237 9.47 -8.54 -9.79
CA ALA A 237 10.08 -9.79 -9.38
C ALA A 237 11.03 -10.29 -10.46
N SER A 238 12.22 -10.74 -10.07
CA SER A 238 13.16 -11.41 -10.97
C SER A 238 13.85 -12.56 -10.24
N TRP A 239 14.42 -13.50 -10.98
CA TRP A 239 15.36 -14.45 -10.38
C TRP A 239 16.55 -13.69 -9.79
N PHE A 240 16.99 -14.09 -8.60
CA PHE A 240 18.07 -13.38 -7.91
C PHE A 240 19.40 -13.48 -8.66
N LYS A 241 19.64 -14.62 -9.35
CA LYS A 241 20.81 -14.84 -10.20
C LYS A 241 20.88 -13.82 -11.35
N ASP A 242 19.76 -13.62 -12.04
CA ASP A 242 19.68 -12.70 -13.18
C ASP A 242 19.86 -11.26 -12.71
N PHE A 243 19.21 -10.88 -11.61
CA PHE A 243 19.41 -9.57 -11.00
C PHE A 243 20.87 -9.33 -10.61
N SER A 244 21.52 -10.32 -9.99
CA SER A 244 22.93 -10.19 -9.56
C SER A 244 23.84 -9.88 -10.75
N PHE A 245 23.61 -10.55 -11.89
CA PHE A 245 24.35 -10.29 -13.13
C PHE A 245 24.06 -8.89 -13.69
N ILE A 246 22.78 -8.49 -13.74
CA ILE A 246 22.36 -7.15 -14.21
C ILE A 246 22.98 -6.05 -13.34
N TYR A 247 22.92 -6.20 -12.02
CA TYR A 247 23.44 -5.22 -11.06
C TYR A 247 24.96 -5.11 -11.14
N GLN A 248 25.69 -6.23 -11.23
CA GLN A 248 27.14 -6.23 -11.39
C GLN A 248 27.57 -5.52 -12.68
N ALA A 249 26.94 -5.84 -13.81
CA ALA A 249 27.22 -5.19 -15.09
C ALA A 249 26.93 -3.67 -15.04
N ALA A 250 25.86 -3.25 -14.36
CA ALA A 250 25.54 -1.84 -14.17
C ALA A 250 26.57 -1.14 -13.27
N ARG A 251 27.02 -1.80 -12.20
CA ARG A 251 28.02 -1.28 -11.26
C ARG A 251 29.39 -1.10 -11.91
N GLU A 252 29.86 -2.06 -12.71
CA GLU A 252 31.11 -1.95 -13.47
C GLU A 252 31.11 -0.76 -14.43
N ARG A 253 29.96 -0.48 -15.04
CA ARG A 253 29.75 0.66 -15.95
C ARG A 253 29.42 1.97 -15.21
N ARG A 254 29.36 1.96 -13.88
CA ARG A 254 28.91 3.10 -13.03
C ARG A 254 27.55 3.66 -13.46
N ALA A 255 26.66 2.76 -13.89
CA ALA A 255 25.31 3.07 -14.34
C ALA A 255 24.23 2.59 -13.35
N ASN A 256 24.63 2.15 -12.14
CA ASN A 256 23.69 1.79 -11.09
C ASN A 256 23.04 3.06 -10.47
N PRO A 257 21.70 3.10 -10.33
CA PRO A 257 21.02 4.27 -9.77
C PRO A 257 21.25 4.44 -8.26
N CYS A 258 21.58 3.36 -7.54
CA CYS A 258 22.00 3.38 -6.14
C CYS A 258 22.93 2.20 -5.84
N GLU A 259 23.55 2.22 -4.65
CA GLU A 259 24.32 1.09 -4.14
C GLU A 259 23.41 0.06 -3.45
N PHE A 260 23.61 -1.22 -3.78
CA PHE A 260 22.85 -2.36 -3.26
C PHE A 260 23.80 -3.49 -2.84
N GLN A 261 23.54 -4.08 -1.67
CA GLN A 261 24.34 -5.17 -1.12
C GLN A 261 23.79 -6.55 -1.53
N LEU A 262 24.48 -7.19 -2.47
CA LEU A 262 24.16 -8.54 -2.95
C LEU A 262 24.37 -9.67 -1.93
N ASN A 263 25.22 -9.46 -0.90
CA ASN A 263 25.60 -10.45 0.11
C ASN A 263 24.81 -10.25 1.40
#